data_AF-A0A662EBB2-F1
#
_entry.id   AF-A0A662EBB2-F1
#
_cell.length_a   1.000
_cell.length_b   1.000
_cell.length_c   1.000
_cell.angle_alpha   90.00
_cell.angle_beta   90.00
_cell.angle_gamma   90.00
#
_symmetry.space_group_name_H-M   'P 1'
#
loop_
_entity.id
_entity.type
_entity.pdbx_description
1 polymer ?
#
loop_
_entity_poly.entity_id
_entity_poly.type
_entity_poly.pdbx_seq_one_letter_code
_entity_poly.pdbx_strand_id
1 'polypeptide(L)'
;MKYEIPIGLTFDDVLLEPSCSEVHPNAVDVSTRLTRSGIRLELPIISAAMDTVTEAGLAIGMAQHGGIGVVHKNMSIERQVEEIDKVKRSESGMIV
;
A
#
# COMPACT_ATOMS: atom_id res chain seq x y z
N MET A 1 37.81 -20.41 -0.41
CA MET A 1 36.41 -20.63 -0.79
C MET A 1 35.98 -19.47 -1.68
N LYS A 2 35.73 -19.70 -2.97
CA LYS A 2 35.06 -18.72 -3.84
C LYS A 2 33.57 -18.87 -3.59
N TYR A 3 32.92 -17.83 -3.07
CA TYR A 3 31.47 -17.77 -3.08
C TYR A 3 31.05 -17.37 -4.50
N GLU A 4 30.28 -18.23 -5.17
CA GLU A 4 29.53 -17.80 -6.35
C GLU A 4 28.34 -16.98 -5.86
N ILE A 5 28.31 -15.71 -6.25
CA ILE A 5 27.19 -14.82 -5.98
C ILE A 5 26.13 -15.07 -7.06
N PRO A 6 24.89 -15.41 -6.71
CA PRO A 6 23.82 -15.59 -7.69
C PRO A 6 23.52 -14.30 -8.46
N ILE A 7 23.11 -14.45 -9.71
CA ILE A 7 22.61 -13.35 -10.53
C ILE A 7 21.25 -12.89 -9.96
N GLY A 8 21.08 -11.58 -9.82
CA GLY A 8 19.79 -10.95 -9.52
C GLY A 8 19.16 -10.36 -10.78
N LEU A 9 17.83 -10.41 -10.87
CA LEU A 9 17.04 -9.82 -11.96
C LEU A 9 16.22 -8.64 -11.42
N THR A 10 16.07 -7.59 -12.21
CA THR A 10 15.15 -6.46 -11.97
C THR A 10 13.91 -6.55 -12.86
N PHE A 11 12.98 -5.59 -12.74
CA PHE A 11 11.72 -5.58 -13.50
C PHE A 11 11.93 -5.59 -15.02
N ASP A 12 12.91 -4.84 -15.53
CA ASP A 12 13.16 -4.71 -16.97
C ASP A 12 13.91 -5.91 -17.57
N ASP A 13 14.41 -6.84 -16.74
CA ASP A 13 15.11 -8.04 -17.20
C ASP A 13 14.16 -9.18 -17.61
N VAL A 14 12.87 -9.07 -17.28
CA VAL A 14 11.89 -10.17 -17.40
C VAL A 14 10.56 -9.70 -17.97
N LEU A 15 9.83 -10.64 -18.56
CA LEU A 15 8.44 -10.46 -19.00
C LEU A 15 7.58 -11.59 -18.44
N LEU A 16 6.29 -11.33 -18.25
CA LEU A 16 5.32 -12.37 -17.97
C LEU A 16 4.99 -13.13 -19.26
N GLU A 17 5.12 -14.45 -19.25
CA GLU A 17 4.71 -15.30 -20.37
C GLU A 17 3.17 -15.37 -20.44
N PRO A 18 2.54 -14.98 -21.56
CA PRO A 18 1.09 -15.09 -21.71
C PRO A 18 0.62 -16.55 -21.66
N SER A 19 -0.54 -16.80 -21.06
CA SER A 19 -1.18 -18.12 -21.02
C SER A 19 -2.68 -18.02 -21.24
N CYS A 20 -3.33 -19.16 -21.51
CA CYS A 20 -4.78 -19.22 -21.66
C CYS A 20 -5.47 -18.79 -20.36
N SER A 21 -6.46 -17.90 -20.46
CA SER A 21 -7.27 -17.43 -19.33
C SER A 21 -8.76 -17.58 -19.66
N GLU A 22 -9.51 -18.12 -18.71
CA GLU A 22 -10.98 -18.16 -18.74
C GLU A 22 -11.60 -16.98 -17.97
N VAL A 23 -10.77 -16.16 -17.31
CA VAL A 23 -11.21 -15.04 -16.46
C VAL A 23 -11.11 -13.73 -17.22
N HIS A 24 -12.21 -12.98 -17.24
CA HIS A 24 -12.23 -11.61 -17.75
C HIS A 24 -11.52 -10.67 -16.75
N PRO A 25 -10.69 -9.70 -17.18
CA PRO A 25 -9.94 -8.83 -16.28
C PRO A 25 -10.77 -8.14 -15.18
N ASN A 26 -11.99 -7.69 -15.49
CA ASN A 26 -12.89 -7.06 -14.52
C ASN A 26 -13.43 -8.01 -13.42
N ALA A 27 -13.20 -9.32 -13.55
CA ALA A 27 -13.64 -10.33 -12.59
C ALA A 27 -12.49 -10.88 -11.74
N VAL A 28 -11.27 -10.34 -11.88
CA VAL A 28 -10.11 -10.76 -11.09
C VAL A 28 -10.20 -10.18 -9.67
N ASP A 29 -10.08 -11.02 -8.65
CA ASP A 29 -9.91 -10.60 -7.26
C ASP A 29 -8.47 -10.13 -7.04
N VAL A 30 -8.31 -8.83 -6.77
CA VAL A 30 -7.01 -8.21 -6.49
C VAL A 30 -6.78 -7.99 -4.98
N SER A 31 -7.70 -8.46 -4.14
CA SER A 31 -7.56 -8.33 -2.69
C SER A 31 -6.35 -9.11 -2.16
N THR A 32 -5.74 -8.60 -1.09
CA THR A 32 -4.54 -9.20 -0.51
C THR A 32 -4.53 -9.07 1.00
N ARG A 33 -3.70 -9.89 1.65
CA ARG A 33 -3.50 -9.86 3.10
C ARG A 33 -2.12 -9.29 3.42
N LEU A 34 -2.08 -8.09 3.97
CA LEU A 34 -0.84 -7.42 4.36
C LEU A 34 -0.18 -8.05 5.58
N THR A 35 -0.96 -8.48 6.58
CA THR A 35 -0.40 -9.07 7.81
C THR A 35 -1.05 -10.40 8.15
N ARG A 36 -0.26 -11.31 8.75
CA ARG A 36 -0.74 -12.60 9.28
C ARG A 36 -1.80 -12.47 10.37
N SER A 37 -1.97 -11.30 10.97
CA SER A 37 -2.85 -11.06 12.11
C SER A 37 -4.18 -10.39 11.75
N GLY A 38 -4.34 -9.79 10.57
CA GLY A 38 -5.68 -9.35 10.15
C GLY A 38 -5.81 -8.12 9.27
N ILE A 39 -4.73 -7.53 8.74
CA ILE A 39 -4.87 -6.43 7.77
C ILE A 39 -5.11 -7.02 6.39
N ARG A 40 -6.34 -6.90 5.88
CA ARG A 40 -6.74 -7.19 4.49
C ARG A 40 -6.89 -5.87 3.73
N LEU A 41 -6.47 -5.87 2.48
CA LEU A 41 -6.64 -4.77 1.53
C LEU A 41 -7.46 -5.28 0.35
N GLU A 42 -8.33 -4.43 -0.19
CA GLU A 42 -9.05 -4.72 -1.44
C GLU A 42 -8.17 -4.43 -2.66
N LEU A 43 -7.11 -3.63 -2.49
CA LEU A 43 -6.13 -3.29 -3.51
C LEU A 43 -4.70 -3.52 -2.98
N PRO A 44 -3.79 -4.18 -3.72
CA PRO A 44 -2.45 -4.50 -3.25
C PRO A 44 -1.48 -3.32 -3.42
N ILE A 45 -1.93 -2.11 -3.05
CA ILE A 45 -1.17 -0.86 -3.21
C ILE A 45 -1.04 -0.17 -1.86
N ILE A 46 0.20 0.23 -1.55
CA ILE A 46 0.59 0.92 -0.32
C ILE A 46 1.36 2.19 -0.69
N SER A 47 0.97 3.34 -0.12
CA SER A 47 1.73 4.57 -0.34
C SER A 47 2.99 4.61 0.53
N ALA A 48 4.07 5.17 -0.02
CA ALA A 48 5.36 5.24 0.65
C ALA A 48 5.34 6.18 1.87
N ALA A 49 6.04 5.80 2.93
CA ALA A 49 6.19 6.58 4.16
C ALA A 49 7.17 7.76 4.01
N MET A 50 6.91 8.66 3.07
CA MET A 50 7.73 9.81 2.71
C MET A 50 6.97 11.12 2.92
N ASP A 51 7.67 12.17 3.33
CA ASP A 51 7.11 13.50 3.61
C ASP A 51 6.46 14.18 2.41
N THR A 52 7.04 13.94 1.23
CA THR A 52 6.51 14.43 -0.04
C THR A 52 5.42 13.53 -0.63
N VAL A 53 5.06 12.44 0.04
CA VAL A 53 4.11 11.45 -0.48
C VAL A 53 2.89 11.33 0.43
N THR A 54 3.07 10.92 1.69
CA THR A 54 1.93 10.46 2.51
C THR A 54 1.78 11.21 3.83
N GLU A 55 0.85 12.17 3.83
CA GLU A 55 0.18 12.72 5.02
C GLU A 55 -1.29 12.22 5.06
N ALA A 56 -2.12 12.73 5.98
CA ALA A 56 -3.49 12.26 6.20
C ALA A 56 -4.34 12.25 4.92
N GLY A 57 -4.23 13.27 4.07
CA GLY A 57 -5.02 13.38 2.85
C GLY A 57 -4.82 12.19 1.91
N LEU A 58 -3.57 11.82 1.61
CA LEU A 58 -3.30 10.64 0.77
C LEU A 58 -3.68 9.34 1.50
N ALA A 59 -3.42 9.23 2.80
CA ALA A 59 -3.77 8.04 3.56
C ALA A 59 -5.29 7.76 3.57
N ILE A 60 -6.11 8.81 3.68
CA ILE A 60 -7.58 8.73 3.55
C ILE A 60 -7.96 8.28 2.14
N GLY A 61 -7.41 8.93 1.10
CA GLY A 61 -7.70 8.58 -0.28
C GLY A 61 -7.33 7.13 -0.62
N MET A 62 -6.18 6.66 -0.13
CA MET A 62 -5.75 5.26 -0.28
C MET A 62 -6.75 4.30 0.36
N ALA A 63 -7.18 4.58 1.60
CA ALA A 63 -8.16 3.74 2.31
C ALA A 63 -9.50 3.68 1.58
N GLN A 64 -10.00 4.81 1.07
CA GLN A 64 -11.25 4.89 0.30
C GLN A 64 -11.21 4.07 -1.00
N HIS A 65 -10.03 3.90 -1.61
CA HIS A 65 -9.83 3.09 -2.81
C HIS A 65 -9.43 1.64 -2.50
N GLY A 66 -9.50 1.21 -1.23
CA GLY A 66 -9.21 -0.16 -0.81
C GLY A 66 -7.73 -0.48 -0.56
N GLY A 67 -6.85 0.51 -0.64
CA GLY A 67 -5.43 0.41 -0.29
C GLY A 67 -5.13 0.89 1.13
N ILE A 68 -3.86 1.18 1.42
CA ILE A 68 -3.43 1.71 2.72
C ILE A 68 -2.33 2.76 2.54
N GLY A 69 -2.39 3.83 3.34
CA GLY A 69 -1.33 4.83 3.39
C GLY A 69 -0.49 4.72 4.66
N VAL A 70 0.83 4.89 4.53
CA VAL A 70 1.76 4.94 5.67
C VAL A 70 2.22 6.37 5.90
N VAL A 71 1.74 7.01 6.97
CA VAL A 71 2.15 8.39 7.31
C VAL A 71 3.63 8.41 7.67
N HIS A 72 4.38 9.33 7.05
CA HIS A 72 5.81 9.46 7.28
C HIS A 72 6.15 9.93 8.71
N LYS A 73 7.43 9.83 9.10
CA LYS A 73 7.92 10.22 10.44
C LYS A 73 8.73 11.51 10.49
N ASN A 74 8.75 12.28 9.40
CA ASN A 74 9.51 13.53 9.30
C ASN A 74 8.71 14.70 9.91
N MET A 75 8.27 14.54 11.15
CA MET A 75 7.51 15.50 11.93
C MET A 75 7.59 15.11 13.42
N SER A 76 7.06 15.94 14.33
CA SER A 76 6.99 15.57 15.75
C SER A 76 6.01 14.42 15.97
N ILE A 77 6.14 13.73 17.11
CA ILE A 77 5.24 12.63 17.48
C ILE A 77 3.80 13.15 17.57
N GLU A 78 3.62 14.34 18.15
CA GLU A 78 2.32 14.98 18.32
C GLU A 78 1.66 15.23 16.97
N ARG A 79 2.40 15.80 16.01
CA ARG A 79 1.89 16.04 14.66
C ARG A 79 1.57 14.74 13.93
N GLN A 80 2.39 13.70 14.09
CA GLN A 80 2.10 12.39 13.49
C GLN A 80 0.82 11.79 14.07
N VAL A 81 0.60 11.91 15.39
CA VAL A 81 -0.63 11.47 16.05
C VAL A 81 -1.85 12.24 15.50
N GLU A 82 -1.74 13.55 15.29
CA GLU A 82 -2.79 14.36 14.66
C GLU A 82 -3.13 13.89 13.24
N GLU A 83 -2.12 13.59 12.42
CA GLU A 83 -2.33 13.04 11.07
C GLU A 83 -3.07 11.69 11.11
N ILE A 84 -2.68 10.80 12.03
CA ILE A 84 -3.37 9.52 12.22
C ILE A 84 -4.81 9.72 12.70
N ASP A 85 -5.04 10.63 13.64
CA ASP A 85 -6.38 10.94 14.17
C ASP A 85 -7.31 11.47 13.07
N LYS A 86 -6.82 12.37 12.19
CA LYS A 86 -7.55 12.81 10.99
C LYS A 86 -7.97 11.63 10.11
N VAL A 87 -7.06 10.70 9.82
CA VAL A 87 -7.35 9.51 9.01
C VAL A 87 -8.43 8.66 9.66
N LYS A 88 -8.32 8.39 10.97
CA LYS A 88 -9.28 7.52 11.68
C LYS A 88 -10.68 8.14 11.81
N ARG A 89 -10.79 9.47 11.84
CA ARG A 89 -12.08 10.17 11.94
C ARG A 89 -12.81 10.31 10.60
N SER A 90 -12.10 10.23 9.47
CA SER A 90 -12.61 10.51 8.12
C SER A 90 -13.88 9.74 7.70
N GLU A 91 -14.10 8.52 8.18
CA GLU A 91 -15.31 7.73 7.87
C GLU A 91 -16.28 7.56 9.05
N SER A 92 -15.95 8.08 10.25
CA SER A 92 -16.77 7.84 11.46
C SER A 92 -17.96 8.81 11.62
N GLY A 93 -18.41 9.46 10.54
CA GLY A 93 -19.53 10.41 10.57
C GLY A 93 -19.27 11.72 11.33
N MET A 94 -18.06 11.93 11.84
CA MET A 94 -17.61 13.22 12.39
C MET A 94 -16.89 13.99 11.28
N ILE A 95 -17.61 14.90 10.63
CA ILE A 95 -17.03 15.91 9.75
C ILE A 95 -16.14 16.80 10.62
N VAL A 96 -14.87 16.96 10.24
CA VAL A 96 -13.97 17.97 10.81
C VAL A 96 -14.01 19.20 9.93
#